data_AF-A0A645I5E0-F1
#
_entry.id   AF-A0A645I5E0-F1
#
_cell.length_a   1.000
_cell.length_b   1.000
_cell.length_c   1.000
_cell.angle_alpha   90.00
_cell.angle_beta   90.00
_cell.angle_gamma   90.00
#
_symmetry.space_group_name_H-M   'P 1'
#
loop_
_entity.id
_entity.type
_entity.pdbx_description
1 polymer ?
#
loop_
_entity_poly.entity_id
_entity_poly.type
_entity_poly.pdbx_seq_one_letter_code
_entity_poly.pdbx_strand_id
1 'polypeptide(L)'
;MLDFETAYHPDCLQMKQALEMGDYEEIIHALGNTLEQPSFKLVPEIAKIKERLIELGMDGVLMSGSGSTVFGLTQSEECLDNAAKEIKKIASFIRKTKIRDKNR
;
A
#
# COMPACT_ATOMS: atom_id res chain seq x y z
N MET A 1 -12.11 11.14 -14.88
CA MET A 1 -11.05 12.15 -14.68
C MET A 1 -11.03 12.51 -13.20
N LEU A 2 -9.87 12.75 -12.59
CA LEU A 2 -9.78 13.15 -11.19
C LEU A 2 -10.36 14.57 -11.04
N ASP A 3 -11.24 14.75 -10.08
CA ASP A 3 -11.80 16.04 -9.71
C ASP A 3 -11.07 16.56 -8.46
N PHE A 4 -10.40 17.70 -8.59
CA PHE A 4 -9.57 18.26 -7.51
C PHE A 4 -10.38 18.86 -6.36
N GLU A 5 -11.65 19.23 -6.60
CA GLU A 5 -12.52 19.80 -5.56
C GLU A 5 -13.03 18.73 -4.60
N THR A 6 -13.23 17.51 -5.12
CA THR A 6 -13.81 16.38 -4.36
C THR A 6 -12.80 15.26 -4.09
N ALA A 7 -11.58 15.37 -4.61
CA ALA A 7 -10.51 14.42 -4.39
C ALA A 7 -10.23 14.23 -2.90
N TYR A 8 -10.02 12.97 -2.51
CA TYR A 8 -9.42 12.67 -1.21
C TYR A 8 -7.98 13.20 -1.19
N HIS A 9 -7.64 14.02 -0.19
CA HIS A 9 -6.31 14.58 0.02
C HIS A 9 -5.68 13.92 1.25
N PRO A 10 -4.76 12.94 1.08
CA PRO A 10 -4.02 12.36 2.20
C PRO A 10 -3.26 13.41 3.00
N ASP A 11 -3.17 13.22 4.31
CA ASP A 11 -2.38 14.11 5.16
C ASP A 11 -0.87 13.82 5.00
N CYS A 12 -0.26 14.52 4.05
CA CYS A 12 1.18 14.44 3.82
C CYS A 12 2.01 14.92 5.01
N LEU A 13 1.45 15.79 5.87
CA LEU A 13 2.16 16.30 7.04
C LEU A 13 2.21 15.22 8.13
N GLN A 14 1.11 14.49 8.35
CA GLN A 14 1.08 13.34 9.26
C GLN A 14 2.09 12.27 8.82
N MET A 15 2.07 11.87 7.53
CA MET A 15 3.04 10.90 7.00
C MET A 15 4.49 11.36 7.18
N LYS A 16 4.77 12.65 6.92
CA LYS A 16 6.11 13.21 7.14
C LYS A 16 6.53 13.09 8.61
N GLN A 17 5.66 13.48 9.55
CA GLN A 17 5.95 13.40 10.98
C GLN A 17 6.18 11.96 11.43
N ALA A 18 5.34 11.02 11.00
CA ALA A 18 5.48 9.60 11.30
C ALA A 18 6.85 9.05 10.85
N LEU A 19 7.27 9.41 9.63
CA LEU A 19 8.59 9.05 9.10
C LEU A 19 9.75 9.67 9.87
N GLU A 20 9.63 10.94 10.29
CA GLU A 20 10.66 11.64 11.08
C GLU A 20 10.82 11.04 12.49
N MET A 21 9.72 10.58 13.09
CA MET A 21 9.72 9.92 14.41
C MET A 21 10.09 8.43 14.34
N GLY A 22 10.08 7.83 13.15
CA GLY A 22 10.26 6.38 12.99
C GLY A 22 9.10 5.57 13.56
N ASP A 23 7.90 6.17 13.63
CA ASP A 23 6.71 5.54 14.19
C ASP A 23 6.03 4.69 13.12
N TYR A 24 6.19 3.36 13.24
CA TYR A 24 5.63 2.43 12.28
C TYR A 24 4.11 2.47 12.22
N GLU A 25 3.44 2.53 13.38
CA GLU A 25 1.98 2.50 13.42
C GLU A 25 1.40 3.75 12.78
N GLU A 26 1.97 4.92 13.07
CA GLU A 26 1.56 6.17 12.41
C GLU A 26 1.87 6.19 10.92
N ILE A 27 2.97 5.57 10.46
CA ILE A 27 3.23 5.41 9.03
C ILE A 27 2.11 4.60 8.36
N ILE A 28 1.69 3.48 8.98
CA ILE A 28 0.60 2.65 8.47
C ILE A 28 -0.71 3.44 8.42
N HIS A 29 -1.04 4.16 9.48
CA HIS A 29 -2.27 4.98 9.54
C HIS A 29 -2.28 6.13 8.53
N ALA A 30 -1.13 6.75 8.28
CA ALA A 30 -1.01 7.88 7.36
C ALA A 30 -0.89 7.48 5.88
N LEU A 31 -0.93 6.18 5.54
CA LEU A 31 -0.90 5.74 4.15
C LEU A 31 -2.09 6.31 3.37
N GLY A 32 -1.81 6.97 2.25
CA GLY A 32 -2.86 7.49 1.39
C GLY A 32 -2.39 7.79 -0.02
N ASN A 33 -3.31 7.64 -0.96
CA ASN A 33 -3.08 7.94 -2.36
C ASN A 33 -4.38 8.39 -3.03
N THR A 34 -4.45 9.67 -3.37
CA THR A 34 -5.59 10.30 -4.06
C THR A 34 -6.00 9.59 -5.36
N LEU A 35 -5.06 8.93 -6.04
CA LEU A 35 -5.30 8.29 -7.33
C LEU A 35 -5.99 6.93 -7.23
N GLU A 36 -6.15 6.36 -6.03
CA GLU A 36 -6.80 5.06 -5.88
C GLU A 36 -8.24 5.06 -6.39
N GLN A 37 -9.05 6.05 -6.02
CA GLN A 37 -10.45 6.12 -6.41
C GLN A 37 -10.66 6.13 -7.94
N PRO A 38 -10.00 7.00 -8.73
CA PRO A 38 -10.10 6.94 -10.18
C PRO A 38 -9.48 5.66 -10.76
N SER A 39 -8.36 5.16 -10.22
CA SER A 39 -7.73 3.94 -10.73
C SER A 39 -8.58 2.69 -10.49
N PHE A 40 -9.28 2.57 -9.35
CA PHE A 40 -10.17 1.45 -9.07
C PHE A 40 -11.40 1.43 -9.99
N LYS A 41 -11.91 2.61 -10.37
CA LYS A 41 -13.00 2.73 -11.35
C LYS A 41 -12.58 2.30 -12.75
N LEU A 42 -11.32 2.56 -13.13
CA LEU A 42 -10.79 2.21 -14.44
C LEU A 42 -10.31 0.76 -14.51
N VAL A 43 -9.71 0.24 -13.44
CA VAL A 43 -9.13 -1.10 -13.35
C VAL A 43 -9.50 -1.72 -11.99
N PRO A 44 -10.69 -2.33 -11.87
CA PRO A 44 -11.20 -2.90 -10.62
C PRO A 44 -10.30 -4.01 -10.01
N GLU A 45 -9.47 -4.65 -10.83
CA GLU A 45 -8.49 -5.65 -10.38
C GLU A 45 -7.49 -5.09 -9.36
N ILE A 46 -7.17 -3.80 -9.43
CA ILE A 46 -6.26 -3.15 -8.47
C ILE A 46 -6.89 -3.18 -7.07
N ALA A 47 -8.19 -2.86 -6.97
CA ALA A 47 -8.92 -2.90 -5.70
C ALA A 47 -8.98 -4.33 -5.14
N LYS A 48 -9.25 -5.33 -5.99
CA LYS A 48 -9.27 -6.75 -5.59
C LYS A 48 -7.93 -7.22 -5.01
N ILE A 49 -6.80 -6.81 -5.62
CA ILE A 49 -5.46 -7.14 -5.09
C ILE A 49 -5.23 -6.44 -3.74
N LYS A 50 -5.62 -5.17 -3.62
CA LYS A 50 -5.52 -4.41 -2.36
C LYS A 50 -6.32 -5.08 -1.24
N GLU A 51 -7.59 -5.37 -1.48
CA GLU A 51 -8.47 -6.07 -0.52
C GLU A 51 -7.88 -7.41 -0.12
N ARG A 52 -7.38 -8.19 -1.10
CA ARG A 52 -6.81 -9.49 -0.81
C ARG A 52 -5.57 -9.40 0.09
N LEU A 53 -4.70 -8.42 -0.13
CA LEU A 53 -3.53 -8.18 0.72
C LEU A 53 -3.93 -7.81 2.16
N ILE A 54 -5.00 -7.03 2.34
CA ILE A 54 -5.56 -6.68 3.66
C ILE A 54 -6.08 -7.93 4.36
N GLU A 55 -6.88 -8.75 3.68
CA GLU A 55 -7.39 -10.03 4.21
C GLU A 55 -6.29 -11.01 4.62
N LEU A 56 -5.13 -10.92 3.97
CA LEU A 56 -3.97 -11.76 4.25
C LEU A 56 -3.16 -11.29 5.48
N GLY A 57 -3.57 -10.18 6.12
CA GLY A 57 -2.99 -9.69 7.37
C GLY A 57 -1.89 -8.64 7.19
N MET A 58 -1.80 -7.99 6.03
CA MET A 58 -0.87 -6.87 5.85
C MET A 58 -1.28 -5.68 6.72
N ASP A 59 -0.31 -5.12 7.44
CA ASP A 59 -0.53 -4.01 8.37
C ASP A 59 -1.02 -2.76 7.63
N GLY A 60 -0.46 -2.49 6.45
CA GLY A 60 -0.91 -1.41 5.57
C GLY A 60 -0.79 -1.78 4.10
N VAL A 61 -1.77 -1.36 3.29
CA VAL A 61 -1.81 -1.66 1.85
C VAL A 61 -2.19 -0.42 1.06
N LEU A 62 -1.42 -0.13 0.01
CA LEU A 62 -1.64 1.05 -0.84
C LEU A 62 -1.24 0.79 -2.29
N MET A 63 -1.89 1.49 -3.22
CA MET A 63 -1.42 1.61 -4.59
C MET A 63 -0.25 2.60 -4.69
N SER A 64 0.79 2.27 -5.46
CA SER A 64 1.91 3.17 -5.73
C SER A 64 1.63 4.05 -6.96
N GLY A 65 1.68 5.38 -6.79
CA GLY A 65 1.48 6.34 -7.88
C GLY A 65 0.09 6.22 -8.51
N SER A 66 0.00 6.21 -9.85
CA SER A 66 -1.25 5.98 -10.58
C SER A 66 -1.63 4.49 -10.73
N GLY A 67 -0.83 3.58 -10.18
CA GLY A 67 -0.98 2.14 -10.38
C GLY A 67 -0.30 1.60 -11.64
N SER A 68 -0.44 0.31 -11.96
CA SER A 68 -1.26 -0.71 -11.28
C SER A 68 -0.59 -1.40 -10.08
N THR A 69 0.62 -0.98 -9.71
CA THR A 69 1.36 -1.58 -8.60
C THR A 69 0.67 -1.32 -7.25
N VAL A 70 0.38 -2.40 -6.53
CA VAL A 70 -0.08 -2.39 -5.14
C VAL A 70 1.03 -2.97 -4.28
N PHE A 71 1.27 -2.36 -3.12
CA PHE A 71 2.20 -2.86 -2.12
C PHE A 71 1.50 -3.05 -0.78
N GLY A 72 1.96 -4.04 -0.03
CA GLY A 72 1.61 -4.27 1.37
C GLY A 72 2.85 -4.14 2.24
N LEU A 73 2.67 -3.63 3.46
CA LEU A 73 3.68 -3.54 4.50
C LEU A 73 3.31 -4.50 5.62
N THR A 74 4.31 -5.21 6.14
CA THR A 74 4.16 -5.96 7.38
C THR A 74 5.49 -6.11 8.10
N GLN A 75 5.46 -6.22 9.42
CA GLN A 75 6.61 -6.63 10.23
C GLN A 75 6.71 -8.16 10.39
N SER A 76 5.66 -8.91 10.03
CA SER A 76 5.62 -10.38 10.16
C SER A 76 6.16 -11.06 8.91
N GLU A 77 7.28 -11.79 9.05
CA GLU A 77 7.84 -12.59 7.95
C GLU A 77 6.88 -13.72 7.52
N GLU A 78 6.13 -14.31 8.46
CA GLU A 78 5.12 -15.34 8.18
C GLU A 78 3.98 -14.76 7.33
N CYS A 79 3.45 -13.60 7.72
CA CYS A 79 2.41 -12.90 6.96
C CYS A 79 2.89 -12.57 5.54
N LEU A 80 4.12 -12.05 5.42
CA LEU A 80 4.72 -11.71 4.13
C LEU A 80 4.84 -12.95 3.21
N ASP A 81 5.27 -14.08 3.75
CA ASP A 81 5.43 -15.33 3.01
C ASP A 81 4.09 -15.93 2.59
N ASN A 82 3.11 -15.93 3.49
CA ASN A 82 1.75 -16.37 3.16
C ASN A 82 1.15 -15.48 2.07
N ALA A 83 1.22 -14.17 2.23
CA ALA A 83 0.67 -13.25 1.25
C ALA A 83 1.35 -13.35 -0.11
N ALA A 84 2.66 -13.50 -0.16
CA ALA A 84 3.39 -13.72 -1.41
C ALA A 84 2.94 -15.02 -2.12
N LYS A 85 2.71 -16.11 -1.37
CA LYS A 85 2.20 -17.37 -1.96
C LYS A 85 0.80 -17.19 -2.55
N GLU A 86 -0.09 -16.52 -1.83
CA GLU A 86 -1.47 -16.33 -2.26
C GLU A 86 -1.59 -15.36 -3.44
N ILE A 87 -0.89 -14.22 -3.40
CA ILE A 87 -0.95 -13.23 -4.48
C ILE A 87 -0.28 -13.73 -5.78
N LYS A 88 0.76 -14.59 -5.68
CA LYS A 88 1.38 -15.20 -6.86
C LYS A 88 0.41 -16.02 -7.72
N LYS A 89 -0.70 -16.49 -7.15
CA LYS A 89 -1.73 -17.25 -7.88
C LYS A 89 -2.58 -16.36 -8.80
N ILE A 90 -2.65 -15.05 -8.52
CA ILE A 90 -3.56 -14.10 -9.19
C ILE A 90 -2.85 -12.93 -9.86
N ALA A 91 -1.64 -12.58 -9.44
CA ALA A 91 -0.84 -11.51 -10.03
C ALA A 91 0.19 -12.06 -11.03
N SER A 92 0.40 -11.34 -12.14
CA SER A 92 1.40 -11.71 -13.16
C SER A 92 2.85 -11.57 -12.67
N PHE A 93 3.09 -10.72 -11.66
CA PHE A 93 4.39 -10.48 -11.08
C PHE A 93 4.26 -10.07 -9.61
N ILE A 94 5.14 -10.60 -8.75
CA ILE A 94 5.28 -10.19 -7.36
C ILE A 94 6.74 -10.09 -6.96
N ARG A 95 7.04 -9.24 -5.98
CA ARG A 95 8.37 -9.13 -5.38
C ARG A 95 8.28 -8.84 -3.90
N LYS A 96 8.99 -9.62 -3.08
CA LYS A 96 9.26 -9.29 -1.68
C LYS A 96 10.47 -8.36 -1.61
N THR A 97 10.40 -7.35 -0.76
CA THR A 97 11.52 -6.42 -0.52
C THR A 97 11.55 -6.03 0.96
N LYS A 98 12.70 -5.50 1.42
CA LYS A 98 12.85 -4.92 2.75
C LYS A 98 13.17 -3.44 2.61
N ILE A 99 12.66 -2.62 3.53
CA ILE A 99 13.03 -1.20 3.61
C ILE A 99 14.48 -1.15 4.11
N ARG A 100 15.35 -0.45 3.39
CA ARG A 100 16.74 -0.32 3.78
C ARG A 100 16.85 0.71 4.89
N ASP A 101 17.48 0.32 6.00
CA ASP A 101 17.84 1.27 7.04
C ASP A 101 18.89 2.24 6.48
N LYS A 102 18.72 3.55 6.70
CA LYS A 102 19.67 4.55 6.20
C LYS A 102 21.01 4.49 6.93
N ASN A 103 21.05 3.83 8.09
CA ASN A 103 22.23 3.74 8.96
C ASN A 103 23.00 2.41 8.82
N ARG A 104 22.68 1.58 7.82
CA ARG A 104 23.40 0.33 7.49
C ARG A 104 23.70 0.20 6.00
#